data_AF-D3L9J0-F1
#
_entry.id   AF-D3L9J0-F1
#
_cell.length_a   1.000
_cell.length_b   1.000
_cell.length_c   1.000
_cell.angle_alpha   90.00
_cell.angle_beta   90.00
_cell.angle_gamma   90.00
#
_symmetry.space_group_name_H-M   'P 1'
#
loop_
_entity.id
_entity.type
_entity.pdbx_description
1 polymer ?
#
loop_
_entity_poly.entity_id
_entity_poly.type
_entity_poly.pdbx_seq_one_letter_code
_entity_poly.pdbx_strand_id
1 'polypeptide(L)' 'MTTMPEPGSAEDIANAALFLVSDEAAYVNGAVLPVDGACTAY' A
#
# COMPACT_ATOMS: atom_id res chain seq x y z
N MET A 1 4.55 24.78 4.24
CA MET A 1 4.91 23.44 4.72
C MET A 1 3.81 22.53 4.23
N THR A 2 4.00 21.91 3.06
CA THR A 2 2.98 21.03 2.46
C THR A 2 2.79 19.87 3.43
N THR A 3 1.64 19.80 4.09
CA THR A 3 1.34 18.80 5.13
C THR A 3 0.97 17.44 4.53
N MET A 4 0.83 17.36 3.20
CA MET A 4 0.55 16.12 2.49
C MET A 4 1.84 15.51 1.96
N PRO A 5 2.03 14.18 2.11
CA PRO A 5 3.09 13.49 1.38
C PRO A 5 2.91 13.69 -0.13
N GLU A 6 4.00 13.59 -0.87
CA GLU A 6 3.96 13.59 -2.34
C GLU A 6 2.99 12.50 -2.84
N PRO A 7 2.26 12.73 -3.94
CA PRO A 7 1.41 11.70 -4.53
C PRO A 7 2.21 10.43 -4.82
N GLY A 8 1.66 9.28 -4.44
CA GLY A 8 2.22 7.98 -4.79
C GLY A 8 2.20 7.72 -6.30
N SER A 9 2.98 6.76 -6.75
CA SER A 9 3.05 6.34 -8.15
C SER A 9 2.35 5.00 -8.38
N ALA A 10 2.22 4.60 -9.66
CA ALA A 10 1.66 3.30 -10.01
C ALA A 10 2.50 2.14 -9.46
N GLU A 11 3.82 2.34 -9.34
CA GLU A 11 4.77 1.39 -8.79
C GLU A 11 4.50 1.08 -7.31
N ASP A 12 4.00 2.04 -6.52
CA ASP A 12 3.66 1.79 -5.12
C ASP A 12 2.55 0.75 -4.98
N ILE A 13 1.52 0.85 -5.83
CA ILE A 13 0.44 -0.15 -5.91
C ILE A 13 0.96 -1.48 -6.44
N ALA A 14 1.78 -1.45 -7.51
CA ALA A 14 2.33 -2.66 -8.11
C ALA A 14 3.19 -3.46 -7.11
N ASN A 15 4.03 -2.79 -6.32
CA ASN A 15 4.86 -3.43 -5.31
C ASN A 15 4.02 -4.05 -4.18
N ALA A 16 2.97 -3.36 -3.71
CA ALA A 16 2.06 -3.92 -2.71
C ALA A 16 1.31 -5.15 -3.25
N ALA A 17 0.86 -5.10 -4.51
CA ALA A 17 0.24 -6.25 -5.17
C ALA A 17 1.23 -7.41 -5.32
N LEU A 18 2.47 -7.13 -5.72
CA LEU A 18 3.54 -8.14 -5.85
C LEU A 18 3.83 -8.82 -4.51
N PHE A 19 3.86 -8.07 -3.41
CA PHE A 19 3.95 -8.64 -2.06
C PHE A 19 2.77 -9.56 -1.75
N LEU A 20 1.53 -9.12 -2.01
CA LEU A 20 0.34 -9.93 -1.67
C LEU A 20 0.23 -11.23 -2.48
N VAL A 21 0.83 -11.32 -3.67
CA VAL A 21 0.85 -12.54 -4.49
C VAL A 21 2.08 -13.42 -4.24
N SER A 22 3.02 -12.99 -3.39
CA SER A 22 4.26 -13.72 -3.14
C SER A 22 4.13 -14.70 -1.97
N ASP A 23 5.11 -15.60 -1.84
CA ASP A 23 5.16 -16.58 -0.75
C ASP A 23 5.33 -15.90 0.63
N GLU A 24 5.91 -14.69 0.67
CA GLU A 24 6.04 -13.90 1.90
C GLU A 24 4.69 -13.50 2.50
N ALA A 25 3.64 -13.44 1.69
CA ALA A 25 2.27 -13.15 2.14
C ALA A 25 1.45 -14.41 2.46
N ALA A 26 2.08 -15.60 2.58
CA ALA A 26 1.36 -16.88 2.73
C ALA A 26 0.36 -16.94 3.91
N TYR A 27 0.52 -16.09 4.93
CA TYR A 27 -0.39 -16.02 6.08
C TYR A 27 -1.20 -14.71 6.15
N VAL A 28 -1.13 -13.86 5.13
CA VAL A 28 -1.88 -12.61 5.03
C VAL A 28 -3.17 -12.87 4.25
N ASN A 29 -4.27 -13.10 4.96
CA ASN A 29 -5.59 -13.29 4.36
C ASN A 29 -6.64 -12.44 5.09
N GLY A 30 -7.72 -12.10 4.37
CA GLY A 30 -8.84 -11.33 4.93
C GLY A 30 -8.52 -9.89 5.34
N ALA A 31 -7.29 -9.42 5.09
CA ALA A 31 -6.83 -8.08 5.42
C ALA A 31 -7.00 -7.12 4.24
N VAL A 32 -7.29 -5.86 4.55
CA VAL A 32 -7.18 -4.74 3.60
C VAL A 32 -5.85 -4.05 3.89
N LEU A 33 -5.03 -3.85 2.86
CA LEU A 33 -3.77 -3.10 2.93
C LEU A 33 -3.95 -1.75 2.21
N PRO A 34 -4.21 -0.65 2.93
CA PRO A 34 -4.28 0.68 2.31
C PRO A 34 -2.90 1.11 1.82
N VAL A 35 -2.86 1.63 0.59
CA VAL A 35 -1.66 2.21 -0.05
C VAL A 35 -2.04 3.56 -0.64
N ASP A 36 -2.29 4.53 0.24
CA ASP A 36 -2.95 5.80 -0.10
C ASP A 36 -2.28 7.04 0.51
N GLY A 37 -1.03 6.89 0.99
CA GLY A 37 -0.32 7.98 1.65
C GLY A 37 -0.98 8.47 2.94
N ALA A 38 -1.67 7.58 3.67
CA ALA A 38 -2.43 7.86 4.88
C ALA A 38 -3.70 8.71 4.68
N CYS A 39 -4.19 8.84 3.45
CA CYS A 39 -5.41 9.60 3.13
C CYS A 39 -6.63 9.11 3.92
N THR A 40 -6.79 7.79 4.10
CA THR A 40 -7.92 7.20 4.84
C THR A 40 -7.74 7.17 6.36
N ALA A 41 -6.58 7.56 6.87
CA ALA A 41 -6.21 7.47 8.28
C ALA A 41 -5.82 8.81 8.92
N TYR A 42 -5.88 9.92 8.17
CA TYR A 42 -5.65 11.28 8.64
C TYR A 42 -6.86 11.88 9.33
#